data_AF-A0A920Q5Y0-F1
#
_entry.id   AF-A0A920Q5Y0-F1
#
_cell.length_a   1.000
_cell.length_b   1.000
_cell.length_c   1.000
_cell.angle_alpha   90.00
_cell.angle_beta   90.00
_cell.angle_gamma   90.00
#
_symmetry.space_group_name_H-M   'P 1'
#
loop_
_entity.id
_entity.type
_entity.pdbx_description
1 polymer ?
#
loop_
_entity_poly.entity_id
_entity_poly.type
_entity_poly.pdbx_seq_one_letter_code
_entity_poly.pdbx_strand_id
1 'polypeptide(L)' 'MLASLRGAPYIPLIIIVVFVLCAILADLITTKDAYSVQLPNRLIPPFWQEGGSLNHPLGTDR' A
#
# COMPACT_ATOMS: atom_id res chain seq x y z
N MET A 1 3.72 2.07 -36.39
CA MET A 1 3.82 1.13 -35.25
C MET A 1 3.17 1.68 -33.97
N LEU A 2 2.04 2.38 -34.11
CA LEU A 2 1.19 2.81 -32.98
C LEU A 2 -0.26 2.55 -33.42
N ALA A 3 -0.60 1.26 -33.55
CA ALA A 3 -1.93 0.85 -33.94
C ALA A 3 -2.88 1.02 -32.75
N SER A 4 -3.97 1.77 -32.98
CA SER A 4 -5.22 1.77 -32.22
C SER A 4 -5.12 1.94 -30.68
N LEU A 5 -4.76 3.14 -30.25
CA LEU A 5 -5.05 3.64 -28.89
C LEU A 5 -6.56 3.85 -28.64
N ARG A 6 -7.41 3.72 -29.66
CA ARG A 6 -8.86 4.03 -29.57
C ARG A 6 -9.68 3.09 -28.68
N GLY A 7 -9.13 1.96 -28.24
CA GLY A 7 -9.79 1.01 -27.32
C GLY A 7 -8.92 0.58 -26.15
N ALA A 8 -7.84 1.31 -25.85
CA ALA A 8 -6.95 0.94 -24.75
C ALA A 8 -7.67 1.08 -23.39
N PRO A 9 -7.44 0.16 -22.43
CA PRO A 9 -8.01 0.23 -21.09
C PRO A 9 -7.27 1.28 -20.25
N TYR A 10 -7.49 2.56 -20.55
CA TYR A 10 -6.78 3.67 -19.91
C TYR A 10 -6.96 3.71 -18.40
N ILE A 11 -8.15 3.38 -17.89
CA ILE A 11 -8.41 3.38 -16.44
C ILE A 11 -7.52 2.33 -15.73
N PRO A 12 -7.54 1.03 -16.09
CA PRO A 12 -6.60 0.07 -15.56
C PRO A 12 -5.13 0.45 -15.75
N LEU A 13 -4.76 1.00 -16.91
CA LEU A 13 -3.39 1.42 -17.19
C LEU A 13 -2.94 2.52 -16.22
N ILE A 14 -3.77 3.54 -16.00
CA ILE A 14 -3.48 4.63 -15.07
C ILE A 14 -3.34 4.08 -13.65
N ILE A 15 -4.22 3.18 -13.22
CA ILE A 15 -4.13 2.55 -11.89
C ILE A 15 -2.77 1.85 -11.76
N ILE A 16 -2.36 1.03 -12.72
CA ILE A 16 -1.07 0.33 -12.70
C ILE A 16 0.09 1.32 -12.64
N VAL A 17 0.06 2.37 -13.47
CA VAL A 17 1.10 3.41 -13.49
C VAL A 17 1.21 4.09 -12.12
N VAL A 18 0.08 4.45 -11.51
CA VAL A 18 0.07 5.05 -10.16
C VAL A 18 0.66 4.08 -9.13
N PHE A 19 0.29 2.80 -9.17
CA PHE A 19 0.85 1.79 -8.26
C PHE A 19 2.38 1.64 -8.41
N VAL A 20 2.88 1.62 -9.65
CA VAL A 20 4.33 1.53 -9.92
C VAL A 20 5.04 2.77 -9.40
N LEU A 21 4.47 3.96 -9.59
CA LEU A 21 5.04 5.20 -9.05
C LEU A 21 5.06 5.19 -7.52
N CYS A 22 4.00 4.73 -6.85
CA CYS A 22 3.99 4.56 -5.40
C CYS A 22 5.08 3.61 -4.91
N ALA A 23 5.36 2.52 -5.63
CA ALA A 23 6.40 1.57 -5.27
C ALA A 23 7.81 2.16 -5.44
N ILE A 24 8.08 2.87 -6.55
CA ILE A 24 9.38 3.51 -6.80
C ILE A 24 9.63 4.66 -5.82
N LEU A 25 8.58 5.41 -5.47
CA LEU A 25 8.66 6.56 -4.58
C LEU A 25 8.36 6.19 -3.12
N ALA A 26 8.35 4.91 -2.77
CA ALA A 26 8.00 4.43 -1.42
C ALA A 26 8.80 5.15 -0.33
N ASP A 27 10.12 5.21 -0.46
CA ASP A 27 11.03 5.83 0.51
C ASP A 27 10.76 7.34 0.73
N LEU A 28 10.08 8.01 -0.22
CA LEU A 28 9.71 9.43 -0.10
C LEU A 28 8.31 9.63 0.47
N ILE A 29 7.39 8.66 0.28
CA ILE A 29 5.97 8.81 0.63
C ILE A 29 5.57 8.07 1.91
N THR A 30 6.35 7.09 2.37
CA THR A 30 6.10 6.34 3.61
C THR A 30 7.26 6.48 4.60
N THR A 31 6.92 6.55 5.89
CA THR A 31 7.88 6.47 7.00
C THR A 31 8.04 5.05 7.55
N LYS A 32 7.25 4.09 7.02
CA LYS A 32 7.22 2.69 7.44
C LYS A 32 8.01 1.85 6.45
N ASP A 33 8.99 1.12 6.97
CA ASP A 33 9.75 0.12 6.21
C ASP A 33 8.92 -1.16 6.03
N ALA A 34 8.65 -1.52 4.78
CA ALA A 34 7.90 -2.72 4.40
C ALA A 34 8.62 -4.03 4.74
N TYR A 35 9.95 -4.00 4.92
CA TYR A 35 10.76 -5.18 5.25
C TYR A 35 11.05 -5.32 6.75
N SER A 36 10.65 -4.33 7.56
CA SER A 36 10.85 -4.37 9.01
C SER A 36 9.87 -5.34 9.69
N VAL A 37 10.40 -6.41 10.30
CA VAL A 37 9.59 -7.39 11.06
C VAL A 37 9.59 -7.00 12.54
N GLN A 38 8.41 -6.72 13.10
CA GLN A 38 8.25 -6.33 14.51
C GLN A 38 7.48 -7.40 15.29
N LEU A 39 8.18 -8.40 15.84
CA LEU A 39 7.61 -9.53 16.61
C LEU A 39 6.62 -9.14 17.72
N PRO A 40 6.85 -8.08 18.52
CA PRO A 40 5.92 -7.68 19.58
C PRO A 40 4.63 -7.06 19.06
N ASN A 41 4.64 -6.49 17.85
CA ASN A 41 3.55 -5.71 17.30
C ASN A 41 2.77 -6.51 16.26
N ARG A 42 2.64 -7.83 16.44
CA ARG A 42 1.96 -8.71 15.48
C ARG A 42 0.55 -9.02 15.96
N LEU A 43 -0.38 -9.15 15.03
CA LEU A 43 -1.78 -9.46 15.32
C LEU A 43 -2.46 -8.41 16.23
N ILE A 44 -2.02 -7.15 16.15
CA ILE A 44 -2.71 -6.04 16.82
C ILE A 44 -4.06 -5.86 16.11
N PRO A 45 -5.18 -5.83 16.83
CA PRO A 45 -6.47 -5.64 16.20
C PRO A 45 -6.63 -4.19 15.68
N PRO A 46 -7.59 -3.95 14.77
CA PRO A 46 -7.93 -2.61 14.34
C PRO A 46 -8.25 -1.65 15.49
N PHE A 47 -8.07 -0.35 15.27
CA PHE A 47 -8.13 0.67 16.33
C PHE A 47 -9.46 0.72 17.10
N TRP A 48 -10.55 0.23 16.50
CA TRP A 48 -11.89 0.21 17.09
C TRP A 48 -12.15 -1.00 18.00
N GLN A 49 -11.18 -1.89 18.18
CA GLN A 49 -11.25 -3.03 19.08
C GLN A 49 -10.32 -2.84 20.29
N GLU A 50 -10.60 -3.56 21.37
CA GLU A 50 -9.77 -3.55 22.57
C GLU A 50 -8.34 -4.02 22.24
N GLY A 51 -7.33 -3.25 22.66
CA GLY A 51 -5.93 -3.49 22.31
C GLY A 51 -5.48 -2.93 20.95
N GLY A 52 -6.36 -2.27 20.19
CA GLY A 52 -6.04 -1.60 18.93
C GLY A 52 -5.29 -0.27 19.12
N SER A 53 -4.65 0.22 18.05
CA SER A 53 -3.84 1.44 18.10
C SER A 53 -4.04 2.33 16.87
N LEU A 54 -4.01 3.66 17.05
CA LEU A 54 -3.97 4.60 15.93
C LEU A 54 -2.63 4.62 15.18
N ASN A 55 -1.56 4.04 15.77
CA ASN A 55 -0.30 3.81 15.06
C ASN A 55 -0.47 2.79 13.92
N HIS A 56 -1.45 1.90 14.07
CA HIS A 56 -1.82 0.87 13.10
C HIS A 56 -3.35 0.82 13.01
N PRO A 57 -3.99 1.79 12.31
CA PRO A 57 -5.45 1.93 12.33
C PRO A 57 -6.19 0.65 11.92
N LEU A 58 -5.64 -0.08 10.96
CA LEU A 58 -6.20 -1.35 10.46
C LEU A 58 -5.67 -2.58 11.21
N GLY A 59 -4.90 -2.39 12.27
CA GLY A 59 -4.15 -3.45 12.93
C GLY A 59 -2.82 -3.75 12.25
N THR A 60 -2.17 -4.81 12.72
CA THR A 60 -0.92 -5.31 12.15
C THR A 60 -1.08 -6.75 11.69
N ASP A 61 -0.35 -7.10 10.63
CA ASP A 61 -0.25 -8.49 10.21
C ASP A 61 0.71 -9.30 11.12
N ARG A 62 0.81 -10.58 10.78
CA ARG A 62 1.61 -11.64 11.37
C ARG A 62 2.99 -11.31 11.86
#